data_AF-A0A6P8Y9T5-F1
#
_entry.id   AF-A0A6P8Y9T5-F1
#
_cell.length_a   1.000
_cell.length_b   1.000
_cell.length_c   1.000
_cell.angle_alpha   90.00
_cell.angle_beta   90.00
_cell.angle_gamma   90.00
#
_symmetry.space_group_name_H-M   'P 1'
#
loop_
_entity.id
_entity.type
_entity.pdbx_description
1 polymer ?
#
loop_
_entity_poly.entity_id
_entity_poly.type
_entity_poly.pdbx_seq_one_letter_code
_entity_poly.pdbx_strand_id
1 'polypeptide(L)'
;MSANKIPARPMEYPYTMAAKFTHFPYKMYFNHANWRYKWSVIGYGLSIPFFIFLNNALNSPGNQEKRKEFERKIHKDHEEHLKHLK
;
A
#
# COMPACT_ATOMS: atom_id res chain seq x y z
N MET A 1 -4.36 40.33 -44.42
CA MET A 1 -4.96 39.67 -43.25
C MET A 1 -3.98 38.61 -42.75
N SER A 2 -3.23 38.90 -41.69
CA SER A 2 -2.30 37.94 -41.07
C SER A 2 -3.11 36.96 -40.22
N ALA A 3 -3.18 35.69 -40.62
CA ALA A 3 -3.86 34.65 -39.87
C ALA A 3 -3.20 34.49 -38.50
N ASN A 4 -3.96 34.81 -37.45
CA ASN A 4 -3.52 34.69 -36.07
C ASN A 4 -3.42 33.18 -35.75
N LYS A 5 -2.21 32.62 -35.78
CA LYS A 5 -1.97 31.22 -35.41
C LYS A 5 -2.25 31.10 -33.91
N ILE A 6 -3.40 30.52 -33.56
CA ILE A 6 -3.67 30.10 -32.19
C ILE A 6 -2.50 29.20 -31.78
N PRO A 7 -1.73 29.52 -30.73
CA PRO A 7 -0.67 28.62 -30.29
C PRO A 7 -1.35 27.35 -29.83
N ALA A 8 -1.30 26.30 -30.66
CA ALA A 8 -1.61 24.96 -30.25
C ALA A 8 -0.55 24.59 -29.23
N ARG A 9 -0.81 24.86 -27.94
CA ARG A 9 -0.08 24.23 -26.85
C ARG A 9 -0.60 22.80 -26.84
N PRO A 10 0.14 21.80 -27.35
CA PRO A 10 -0.26 20.43 -27.09
C PRO A 10 -0.39 20.31 -25.58
N MET A 11 -1.53 19.78 -25.12
CA MET A 11 -1.69 19.48 -23.71
C MET A 11 -0.67 18.37 -23.42
N GLU A 12 0.51 18.71 -22.92
CA GLU A 12 1.48 17.77 -22.36
C GLU A 12 0.94 17.27 -21.02
N TYR A 13 -0.23 16.65 -21.04
CA TYR A 13 -0.62 15.78 -19.96
C TYR A 13 0.28 14.55 -20.05
N PRO A 14 0.82 14.03 -18.93
CA PRO A 14 1.81 12.98 -19.04
C PRO A 14 1.11 11.66 -19.41
N TYR A 15 0.94 11.44 -20.72
CA TYR A 15 0.33 10.25 -21.30
C TYR A 15 1.31 9.08 -21.34
N THR A 16 2.60 9.33 -21.12
CA THR A 16 3.62 8.30 -20.97
C THR A 16 4.07 8.23 -19.51
N MET A 17 4.26 7.00 -19.01
CA MET A 17 4.79 6.77 -17.66
C MET A 17 6.13 7.51 -17.48
N ALA A 18 6.97 7.52 -18.51
CA ALA A 18 8.24 8.24 -18.53
C ALA A 18 8.08 9.75 -18.30
N ALA A 19 7.11 10.40 -18.98
CA ALA A 19 6.84 11.82 -18.80
C ALA A 19 6.33 12.16 -17.39
N LYS A 20 5.62 11.23 -16.72
CA LYS A 20 5.26 11.37 -15.30
C LYS A 20 6.53 11.40 -14.44
N PHE A 21 7.42 10.43 -14.58
CA PHE A 21 8.64 10.36 -13.77
C PHE A 21 9.58 11.57 -13.96
N THR A 22 9.66 12.14 -15.16
CA THR A 22 10.53 13.30 -15.44
C THR A 22 9.93 14.61 -14.93
N HIS A 23 8.61 14.78 -15.01
CA HIS A 23 7.90 15.98 -14.53
C HIS A 23 7.56 15.95 -13.04
N PHE A 24 7.64 14.79 -12.37
CA PHE A 24 7.59 14.68 -10.92
C PHE A 24 9.01 14.65 -10.36
N PRO A 25 9.62 15.81 -10.07
CA PRO A 25 10.96 15.86 -9.50
C PRO A 25 10.94 15.27 -8.09
N TYR A 26 11.23 13.97 -7.96
CA TYR A 26 11.40 13.30 -6.66
C TYR A 26 12.38 14.07 -5.77
N LYS A 27 13.45 14.63 -6.37
CA LYS A 27 14.37 15.53 -5.69
C LYS A 27 13.70 16.78 -5.10
N MET A 28 12.68 17.37 -5.72
CA MET A 28 11.93 18.51 -5.16
C MET A 28 11.14 18.12 -3.90
N TYR A 29 10.53 16.94 -3.88
CA TYR A 29 9.81 16.44 -2.70
C TYR A 29 10.75 16.16 -1.53
N PHE A 30 11.95 15.65 -1.80
CA PHE A 30 12.97 15.39 -0.78
C PHE A 30 13.75 16.65 -0.34
N ASN A 31 14.04 17.59 -1.25
CA ASN A 31 14.88 18.76 -0.96
C ASN A 31 14.11 20.04 -0.62
N HIS A 32 12.91 20.26 -1.17
CA HIS A 32 12.30 21.59 -1.18
C HIS A 32 10.95 21.72 -0.46
N ALA A 33 10.10 20.68 -0.34
CA ALA A 33 8.72 20.97 0.11
C ALA A 33 7.87 19.88 0.80
N ASN A 34 8.40 18.82 1.42
CA ASN A 34 7.54 18.00 2.31
C ASN A 34 8.31 17.38 3.48
N TRP A 35 8.48 18.15 4.56
CA TRP A 35 8.97 17.64 5.85
C TRP A 35 8.18 16.38 6.26
N ARG A 36 6.85 16.38 6.07
CA ARG A 36 5.97 15.23 6.25
C ARG A 36 6.49 13.99 5.53
N TYR A 37 6.84 14.09 4.26
CA TYR A 37 7.30 12.94 3.48
C TYR A 37 8.64 12.40 3.99
N LYS A 38 9.61 13.30 4.28
CA LYS A 38 10.90 12.92 4.86
C LYS A 38 10.72 12.16 6.19
N TRP A 39 9.92 12.70 7.10
CA TRP A 39 9.68 12.10 8.41
C TRP A 39 8.78 10.86 8.33
N SER A 40 7.84 10.79 7.39
CA SER A 40 7.04 9.58 7.14
C SER A 40 7.94 8.43 6.69
N VAL A 41 8.84 8.63 5.72
CA VAL A 41 9.75 7.58 5.26
C VAL A 41 10.65 7.09 6.40
N ILE A 42 11.20 8.02 7.20
CA ILE A 42 12.02 7.67 8.37
C ILE A 42 11.17 6.91 9.41
N GLY A 43 9.96 7.37 9.71
CA GLY A 43 9.05 6.72 10.66
C GLY A 43 8.62 5.32 10.23
N TYR A 44 8.32 5.13 8.94
CA TYR A 44 8.06 3.80 8.39
C TYR A 44 9.32 2.93 8.48
N GLY A 45 10.49 3.47 8.10
CA GLY A 45 11.77 2.77 8.21
C GLY A 45 12.06 2.28 9.63
N LEU A 46 11.84 3.12 10.64
CA LEU A 46 12.07 2.78 12.04
C LEU A 46 11.02 1.83 12.62
N SER A 47 9.79 1.82 12.11
CA SER A 47 8.74 0.92 12.59
C SER A 47 8.80 -0.47 11.95
N ILE A 48 9.44 -0.64 10.78
CA ILE A 48 9.57 -1.93 10.10
C ILE A 48 10.20 -3.02 10.99
N PRO A 49 11.33 -2.81 11.68
CA PRO A 49 11.89 -3.83 12.58
C PRO A 49 10.94 -4.25 13.70
N PHE A 50 10.18 -3.30 14.24
CA PHE A 50 9.16 -3.56 15.27
C PHE A 50 8.03 -4.44 14.72
N PHE A 51 7.54 -4.14 13.52
CA PHE A 51 6.51 -4.97 12.88
C PHE A 51 7.01 -6.34 12.46
N ILE A 52 8.27 -6.48 12.04
CA ILE A 52 8.89 -7.78 11.78
C ILE A 52 8.93 -8.62 13.06
N PHE A 53 9.35 -8.02 14.18
CA PHE A 53 9.35 -8.69 15.48
C PHE A 53 7.94 -9.14 15.88
N LEU A 54 6.95 -8.26 15.77
CA LEU A 54 5.56 -8.58 16.09
C LEU A 54 5.01 -9.69 15.17
N ASN A 55 5.30 -9.62 13.87
CA ASN A 55 4.88 -10.63 12.91
C ASN A 55 5.50 -12.00 13.22
N ASN A 56 6.77 -12.05 13.63
CA ASN A 56 7.42 -13.29 14.00
C ASN A 56 6.83 -13.88 15.29
N ALA A 57 6.51 -13.04 16.28
CA ALA A 57 5.86 -13.47 17.51
C ALA A 57 4.46 -14.05 17.26
N LEU A 58 3.66 -13.37 16.42
CA LEU A 58 2.33 -13.82 16.03
C LEU A 58 2.37 -15.12 15.21
N ASN A 59 3.38 -15.31 14.38
CA ASN A 59 3.53 -16.51 13.55
C ASN A 59 4.34 -17.63 14.22
N SER A 60 4.54 -17.57 15.54
CA SER A 60 5.17 -18.65 16.30
C SER A 60 4.43 -19.99 16.10
N PRO A 61 5.15 -21.14 16.07
CA PRO A 61 4.55 -22.43 15.72
C PRO A 61 3.39 -22.80 16.65
N GLY A 62 3.51 -22.55 17.96
CA GLY A 62 2.44 -22.81 18.91
C GLY A 62 1.20 -21.92 18.73
N ASN A 63 1.35 -20.69 18.20
CA ASN A 63 0.19 -19.85 17.89
C ASN A 63 -0.51 -20.31 16.61
N GLN A 64 0.25 -20.79 15.61
CA GLN A 64 -0.30 -21.37 14.39
C GLN A 64 -1.12 -22.63 14.67
N GLU A 65 -0.66 -23.49 15.57
CA GLU A 65 -1.38 -24.70 15.97
C GLU A 65 -2.73 -24.37 16.62
N LYS A 66 -2.72 -23.46 17.59
CA LYS A 66 -3.95 -22.97 18.25
C LYS A 66 -4.93 -22.36 17.26
N ARG A 67 -4.41 -21.59 16.29
CA ARG A 67 -5.23 -20.97 15.25
C ARG A 67 -5.88 -22.03 14.35
N LYS A 68 -5.13 -23.04 13.92
CA LYS A 68 -5.67 -24.19 13.15
C LYS A 68 -6.70 -24.99 13.93
N GLU A 69 -6.55 -25.13 15.24
CA GLU A 69 -7.57 -25.77 16.10
C GLU A 69 -8.85 -24.95 16.16
N PHE A 70 -8.73 -23.62 16.32
CA PHE A 70 -9.87 -22.72 16.33
C PHE A 70 -10.60 -22.71 14.99
N GLU A 71 -9.87 -22.65 13.87
CA GLU A 71 -10.44 -22.75 12.51
C GLU A 71 -11.19 -24.08 12.31
N ARG A 72 -10.65 -25.19 12.81
CA ARG A 72 -11.33 -26.50 12.79
C ARG A 72 -12.63 -26.52 13.61
N LYS A 73 -12.67 -25.83 14.75
CA LYS A 73 -13.89 -25.72 15.58
C LYS A 73 -14.96 -24.90 14.85
N ILE A 74 -14.59 -23.72 14.33
CA ILE A 74 -15.51 -22.87 13.56
C ILE A 74 -16.09 -23.63 12.37
N HIS A 75 -15.26 -24.38 11.64
CA HIS A 75 -15.74 -25.15 10.49
C HIS A 75 -16.78 -26.20 10.89
N LYS A 76 -16.54 -26.91 12.00
CA LYS A 76 -17.50 -27.90 12.54
C LYS A 76 -18.80 -27.23 12.97
N ASP A 77 -18.72 -26.15 13.74
CA ASP A 77 -19.91 -25.41 14.19
C ASP A 77 -20.70 -24.87 12.98
N HIS A 78 -20.01 -24.41 11.94
CA HIS A 78 -20.65 -23.96 10.70
C HIS A 78 -21.32 -25.11 9.93
N GLU A 79 -20.68 -26.28 9.83
CA GLU A 79 -21.29 -27.46 9.21
C GLU A 79 -22.53 -27.93 9.98
N GLU A 80 -22.49 -27.95 11.31
CA GLU A 80 -23.64 -28.29 12.15
C GLU A 80 -24.76 -27.25 11.99
N HIS A 81 -24.40 -25.96 11.91
CA HIS A 81 -25.33 -24.90 11.60
C HIS A 81 -25.94 -25.07 10.19
N LEU A 82 -25.20 -25.55 9.19
CA LEU A 82 -25.79 -25.80 7.88
C LEU A 82 -26.74 -27.01 7.88
N LYS A 83 -26.48 -28.01 8.72
CA LYS A 83 -27.33 -29.21 8.85
C LYS A 83 -28.69 -28.90 9.48
N HIS A 84 -28.78 -27.98 10.44
CA HIS A 84 -30.08 -27.64 11.05
C HIS A 84 -30.98 -26.76 10.15
N LEU A 85 -30.42 -26.16 9.09
CA LEU A 85 -31.16 -25.32 8.15
C LEU A 85 -31.75 -26.08 6.95
N LYS A 86 -31.44 -27.37 6.82
CA LYS A 86 -31.76 -28.22 5.67
C LYS A 86 -32.80 -29.26 6.02
#